data_AF-A0A2W1B9C1-F1
#
_entry.id   AF-A0A2W1B9C1-F1
#
_cell.length_a   1.000
_cell.length_b   1.000
_cell.length_c   1.000
_cell.angle_alpha   90.00
_cell.angle_beta   90.00
_cell.angle_gamma   90.00
#
_symmetry.space_group_name_H-M   'P 1'
#
loop_
_entity.id
_entity.type
_entity.pdbx_description
1 polymer ?
#
loop_
_entity_poly.entity_id
_entity_poly.type
_entity_poly.pdbx_seq_one_letter_code
_entity_poly.pdbx_strand_id
1 'polypeptide(L)'
;MIKPEKLEGYQVRSRVLRDETKLLRAEIELLKSENDSVIRSSLFESAVIRASKLVRNSGFTMKSFREYIRQGCPRQFRRELYRVLDDFEKEEALLANRIVRLKNRRDRVIVHMDPRFAFHPEREDENRVDLEDIEAICSHLERQIAFFSGKLLDCR
;
A
#
# COMPACT_ATOMS: atom_id res chain seq x y z
N MET A 1 0.20 -28.00 -10.66
CA MET A 1 1.59 -27.48 -10.63
C MET A 1 1.59 -26.07 -11.21
N ILE A 2 2.18 -25.07 -10.55
CA ILE A 2 2.26 -23.69 -11.08
C ILE A 2 3.28 -23.69 -12.22
N LYS A 3 2.98 -23.02 -13.34
CA LYS A 3 3.92 -22.90 -14.47
C LYS A 3 5.17 -22.09 -14.04
N PRO A 4 6.39 -22.49 -14.43
CA PRO A 4 7.62 -21.81 -14.02
C PRO A 4 7.64 -20.31 -14.29
N GLU A 5 7.13 -19.87 -15.44
CA GLU A 5 7.12 -18.44 -15.84
C GLU A 5 6.21 -17.61 -14.91
N LYS A 6 5.13 -18.22 -14.40
CA LYS A 6 4.25 -17.56 -13.42
C LYS A 6 4.92 -17.42 -12.06
N LEU A 7 5.74 -18.39 -11.67
CA LEU A 7 6.51 -18.36 -10.42
C LEU A 7 7.60 -17.29 -10.48
N GLU A 8 8.35 -17.23 -11.57
CA GLU A 8 9.37 -16.20 -11.81
C GLU A 8 8.76 -14.79 -11.80
N GLY A 9 7.68 -14.59 -12.55
CA GLY A 9 6.97 -13.30 -12.57
C GLY A 9 6.37 -12.91 -11.21
N TYR A 10 6.03 -13.87 -10.35
CA TYR A 10 5.64 -13.60 -8.97
C TYR A 10 6.84 -13.17 -8.11
N GLN A 11 7.97 -13.87 -8.20
CA GLN A 11 9.19 -13.55 -7.44
C GLN A 11 9.72 -12.16 -7.78
N VAL A 12 9.78 -11.80 -9.07
CA VAL A 12 10.20 -10.47 -9.51
C VAL A 12 9.29 -9.38 -8.94
N ARG A 13 7.97 -9.54 -9.06
CA ARG A 13 6.99 -8.58 -8.51
C ARG A 13 7.09 -8.45 -7.00
N SER A 14 7.25 -9.57 -6.28
CA SER A 14 7.43 -9.58 -4.83
C SER A 14 8.71 -8.84 -4.41
N ARG A 15 9.82 -9.03 -5.14
CA ARG A 15 11.08 -8.30 -4.90
C ARG A 15 10.90 -6.79 -5.09
N VAL A 16 10.35 -6.39 -6.24
CA VAL A 16 10.10 -4.96 -6.55
C VAL A 16 9.19 -4.32 -5.50
N LEU A 17 8.08 -4.99 -5.15
CA LEU A 17 7.16 -4.48 -4.13
C LEU A 17 7.85 -4.27 -2.79
N ARG A 18 8.72 -5.19 -2.38
CA ARG A 18 9.51 -5.08 -1.15
C ARG A 18 10.47 -3.89 -1.19
N ASP A 19 11.23 -3.74 -2.26
CA ASP A 19 12.23 -2.68 -2.37
C ASP A 19 11.56 -1.31 -2.41
N GLU A 20 10.47 -1.16 -3.17
CA GLU A 20 9.67 0.07 -3.22
C GLU A 20 9.02 0.41 -1.87
N THR A 21 8.57 -0.59 -1.12
CA THR A 21 8.00 -0.38 0.23
C THR A 21 9.07 0.09 1.23
N LYS A 22 10.30 -0.43 1.12
CA LYS A 22 11.44 0.08 1.93
C LYS A 22 11.77 1.54 1.61
N LEU A 23 11.71 1.92 0.33
CA LEU A 23 11.91 3.32 -0.07
C LEU A 23 10.82 4.21 0.51
N LEU A 24 9.56 3.77 0.49
CA LEU A 24 8.47 4.50 1.15
C LEU A 24 8.73 4.68 2.65
N ARG A 25 9.18 3.62 3.34
CA ARG A 25 9.53 3.70 4.77
C ARG A 25 10.66 4.70 5.01
N ALA A 26 11.70 4.69 4.19
CA ALA A 26 12.79 5.65 4.30
C ALA A 26 12.32 7.09 4.05
N GLU A 27 11.46 7.33 3.07
CA GLU A 27 10.85 8.65 2.80
C GLU A 27 10.02 9.15 3.99
N ILE A 28 9.25 8.28 4.63
CA ILE A 28 8.48 8.60 5.85
C ILE A 28 9.42 9.05 6.98
N GLU A 29 10.50 8.31 7.22
CA GLU A 29 11.43 8.66 8.31
C GLU A 29 12.18 9.98 8.01
N LEU A 30 12.58 10.21 6.76
CA LEU A 30 13.15 11.50 6.35
C LEU A 30 12.17 12.64 6.58
N LEU A 31 10.90 12.47 6.17
CA LEU A 31 9.84 13.46 6.33
C LEU A 31 9.61 13.84 7.82
N LYS A 32 9.75 12.89 8.74
CA LYS A 32 9.65 13.15 10.18
C LYS A 32 10.83 13.96 10.72
N SER A 33 12.02 13.73 10.18
CA SER A 33 13.25 14.38 10.63
C SER A 33 13.51 15.75 10.00
N GLU A 34 12.87 16.05 8.87
CA GLU A 34 13.09 17.28 8.12
C GLU A 34 12.37 18.50 8.73
N ASN A 35 13.12 19.58 8.88
CA ASN A 35 12.63 20.85 9.45
C ASN A 35 12.38 21.91 8.38
N ASP A 36 13.03 21.83 7.22
CA ASP A 36 12.78 22.75 6.11
C ASP A 36 11.38 22.51 5.54
N SER A 37 10.55 23.55 5.56
CA SER A 37 9.15 23.45 5.14
C SER A 37 8.98 23.09 3.67
N VAL A 38 9.87 23.57 2.79
CA VAL A 38 9.80 23.32 1.35
C VAL A 38 10.18 21.87 1.07
N ILE A 39 11.31 21.41 1.63
CA ILE A 39 11.77 20.03 1.49
C ILE A 39 10.73 19.08 2.07
N ARG A 40 10.20 19.38 3.26
CA ARG A 40 9.14 18.60 3.90
C ARG A 40 7.89 18.50 3.03
N SER A 41 7.46 19.59 2.41
CA SER A 41 6.31 19.57 1.48
C SER A 41 6.59 18.69 0.26
N SER A 42 7.76 18.81 -0.35
CA SER A 42 8.14 17.98 -1.50
C SER A 42 8.27 16.49 -1.15
N LEU A 43 8.85 16.17 0.01
CA LEU A 43 8.92 14.80 0.53
C LEU A 43 7.53 14.22 0.76
N PHE A 44 6.62 15.02 1.32
CA PHE A 44 5.23 14.60 1.54
C PHE A 44 4.52 14.27 0.23
N GLU A 45 4.63 15.14 -0.78
CA GLU A 45 4.04 14.89 -2.10
C GLU A 45 4.62 13.63 -2.77
N SER A 46 5.95 13.45 -2.67
CA SER A 46 6.62 12.24 -3.16
C SER A 46 6.09 10.97 -2.48
N ALA A 47 5.99 10.99 -1.15
CA ALA A 47 5.49 9.87 -0.36
C ALA A 47 4.02 9.54 -0.71
N VAL A 48 3.17 10.55 -0.92
CA VAL A 48 1.78 10.37 -1.37
C VAL A 48 1.74 9.69 -2.74
N ILE A 49 2.56 10.14 -3.70
CA ILE A 49 2.64 9.52 -5.03
C ILE A 49 3.10 8.07 -4.92
N ARG A 50 4.16 7.79 -4.16
CA ARG A 50 4.72 6.45 -4.01
C ARG A 50 3.74 5.50 -3.34
N ALA A 51 3.16 5.90 -2.20
CA ALA A 51 2.16 5.10 -1.49
C ALA A 51 0.95 4.78 -2.39
N SER A 52 0.46 5.76 -3.17
CA SER A 52 -0.67 5.55 -4.09
C SER A 52 -0.34 4.54 -5.18
N LYS A 53 0.86 4.63 -5.78
CA LYS A 53 1.34 3.66 -6.77
C LYS A 53 1.52 2.26 -6.17
N LEU A 54 2.07 2.16 -4.97
CA LEU A 54 2.30 0.90 -4.26
C LEU A 54 0.99 0.18 -3.93
N VAL A 55 -0.01 0.91 -3.44
CA VAL A 55 -1.36 0.34 -3.22
C VAL A 55 -1.96 -0.15 -4.54
N ARG A 56 -1.78 0.58 -5.65
CA ARG A 56 -2.28 0.12 -6.96
C ARG A 56 -1.54 -1.13 -7.46
N ASN A 57 -0.21 -1.17 -7.31
CA ASN A 57 0.67 -2.16 -7.95
C ASN A 57 0.91 -3.41 -7.11
N SER A 58 0.64 -3.37 -5.80
CA SER A 58 0.68 -4.55 -4.91
C SER A 58 -0.33 -5.63 -5.31
N GLY A 59 -1.24 -5.36 -6.26
CA GLY A 59 -2.33 -6.27 -6.62
C GLY A 59 -3.40 -6.32 -5.54
N PHE A 60 -3.53 -5.21 -4.80
CA PHE A 60 -4.34 -5.04 -3.60
C PHE A 60 -5.81 -5.39 -3.84
N THR A 61 -6.11 -6.65 -3.63
CA THR A 61 -7.28 -7.11 -2.90
C THR A 61 -6.95 -8.51 -2.41
N MET A 62 -7.05 -8.77 -1.12
CA MET A 62 -7.06 -10.14 -0.59
C MET A 62 -8.08 -11.02 -1.33
N LYS A 63 -9.14 -10.41 -1.89
CA LYS A 63 -10.07 -11.03 -2.83
C LYS A 63 -9.39 -11.75 -4.00
N SER A 64 -8.41 -11.11 -4.67
CA SER A 64 -7.71 -11.69 -5.82
C SER A 64 -6.83 -12.87 -5.40
N PHE A 65 -6.19 -12.76 -4.24
CA PHE A 65 -5.39 -13.86 -3.68
C PHE A 65 -6.27 -15.01 -3.15
N ARG A 66 -7.40 -14.70 -2.52
CA ARG A 66 -8.41 -15.67 -2.09
C ARG A 66 -8.94 -16.48 -3.27
N GLU A 67 -9.22 -15.84 -4.40
CA GLU A 67 -9.67 -16.52 -5.61
C GLU A 67 -8.58 -17.43 -6.18
N TYR A 68 -7.32 -16.99 -6.15
CA TYR A 68 -6.18 -17.84 -6.50
C TYR A 68 -6.07 -19.09 -5.61
N ILE A 69 -6.17 -18.93 -4.29
CA ILE A 69 -6.17 -20.06 -3.34
C ILE A 69 -7.37 -20.99 -3.56
N ARG A 70 -8.55 -20.44 -3.85
CA ARG A 70 -9.78 -21.20 -4.13
C ARG A 70 -9.59 -22.15 -5.32
N GLN A 71 -8.88 -21.71 -6.35
CA GLN A 71 -8.64 -22.46 -7.59
C GLN A 71 -7.47 -23.45 -7.47
N GLY A 72 -6.44 -23.13 -6.67
CA GLY A 72 -5.19 -23.89 -6.63
C GLY A 72 -4.97 -24.80 -5.42
N CYS A 73 -5.75 -24.64 -4.33
CA CYS A 73 -5.44 -25.25 -3.05
C CYS A 73 -6.47 -26.33 -2.61
N PRO A 74 -6.03 -27.51 -2.13
CA PRO A 74 -6.93 -28.52 -1.56
C PRO A 74 -7.75 -27.99 -0.39
N ARG A 75 -8.98 -28.50 -0.22
CA ARG A 75 -9.97 -27.96 0.74
C ARG A 75 -9.46 -27.91 2.19
N GLN A 76 -8.63 -28.87 2.58
CA GLN A 76 -8.08 -28.97 3.94
C GLN A 76 -7.16 -27.79 4.30
N PHE A 77 -6.34 -27.32 3.37
CA PHE A 77 -5.42 -26.19 3.58
C PHE A 77 -6.12 -24.83 3.47
N ARG A 78 -7.29 -24.77 2.82
CA ARG A 78 -8.06 -23.53 2.66
C ARG A 78 -8.56 -22.96 3.99
N ARG A 79 -8.92 -23.80 4.98
CA ARG A 79 -9.49 -23.33 6.26
C ARG A 79 -8.52 -22.44 7.04
N GLU A 80 -7.25 -22.84 7.13
CA GLU A 80 -6.23 -22.08 7.84
C GLU A 80 -5.85 -20.81 7.09
N LEU A 81 -5.64 -20.92 5.77
CA LEU A 81 -5.36 -19.78 4.91
C LEU A 81 -6.49 -18.75 4.94
N TYR A 82 -7.76 -19.18 4.90
CA TYR A 82 -8.90 -18.26 4.89
C TYR A 82 -9.01 -17.43 6.16
N ARG A 83 -8.69 -17.99 7.32
CA ARG A 83 -8.66 -17.21 8.58
C ARG A 83 -7.67 -16.06 8.49
N VAL A 84 -6.45 -16.33 8.00
CA VAL A 84 -5.43 -15.28 7.86
C VAL A 84 -5.86 -14.25 6.81
N LEU A 85 -6.51 -14.69 5.72
CA LEU A 85 -7.04 -13.78 4.71
C LEU A 85 -8.20 -12.91 5.22
N ASP A 86 -9.04 -13.42 6.12
CA ASP A 86 -10.12 -12.64 6.74
C ASP A 86 -9.55 -11.46 7.55
N ASP A 87 -8.43 -11.66 8.25
CA ASP A 87 -7.80 -10.60 9.04
C ASP A 87 -7.19 -9.52 8.12
N PHE A 88 -6.52 -9.91 7.04
CA PHE A 88 -6.06 -8.95 6.03
C PHE A 88 -7.22 -8.22 5.35
N GLU A 89 -8.34 -8.88 5.03
CA GLU A 89 -9.52 -8.23 4.44
C GLU A 89 -10.13 -7.17 5.38
N LYS A 90 -10.20 -7.45 6.69
CA LYS A 90 -10.63 -6.46 7.67
C LYS A 90 -9.69 -5.26 7.71
N GLU A 91 -8.38 -5.49 7.67
CA GLU A 91 -7.40 -4.41 7.59
C GLU A 91 -7.52 -3.59 6.30
N GLU A 92 -7.71 -4.24 5.15
CA GLU A 92 -7.94 -3.56 3.87
C GLU A 92 -9.19 -2.69 3.94
N ALA A 93 -10.26 -3.16 4.60
CA ALA A 93 -11.48 -2.38 4.78
C ALA A 93 -11.25 -1.12 5.63
N LEU A 94 -10.44 -1.21 6.69
CA LEU A 94 -10.05 -0.06 7.51
C LEU A 94 -9.18 0.94 6.74
N LEU A 95 -8.39 0.46 5.78
CA LEU A 95 -7.55 1.29 4.91
C LEU A 95 -8.30 1.87 3.71
N ALA A 96 -9.47 1.34 3.35
CA ALA A 96 -10.19 1.71 2.12
C ALA A 96 -10.40 3.22 1.99
N ASN A 97 -10.87 3.87 3.06
CA ASN A 97 -11.06 5.33 3.08
C ASN A 97 -9.74 6.09 2.95
N ARG A 98 -8.68 5.64 3.63
CA ARG A 98 -7.34 6.23 3.54
C ARG A 98 -6.78 6.13 2.13
N ILE A 99 -6.95 4.97 1.48
CA ILE A 99 -6.54 4.73 0.10
C ILE A 99 -7.28 5.65 -0.87
N VAL A 100 -8.59 5.85 -0.67
CA VAL A 100 -9.38 6.77 -1.51
C VAL A 100 -8.89 8.20 -1.34
N ARG A 101 -8.68 8.68 -0.11
CA ARG A 101 -8.13 10.03 0.13
C ARG A 101 -6.74 10.19 -0.47
N LEU A 102 -5.87 9.20 -0.30
CA LEU A 102 -4.53 9.18 -0.88
C LEU A 102 -4.56 9.29 -2.41
N LYS A 103 -5.43 8.51 -3.07
CA LYS A 103 -5.64 8.58 -4.51
C LYS A 103 -6.15 9.95 -4.94
N ASN A 104 -7.17 10.48 -4.25
CA ASN A 104 -7.72 11.79 -4.53
C ASN A 104 -6.68 12.90 -4.39
N ARG A 105 -5.88 12.91 -3.30
CA ARG A 105 -4.79 13.88 -3.11
C ARG A 105 -3.76 13.78 -4.23
N ARG A 106 -3.30 12.56 -4.53
CA ARG A 106 -2.34 12.29 -5.60
C ARG A 106 -2.85 12.79 -6.95
N ASP A 107 -4.06 12.39 -7.33
CA ASP A 107 -4.60 12.68 -8.65
C ASP A 107 -5.01 14.16 -8.76
N ARG A 108 -5.86 14.64 -7.85
CA ARG A 108 -6.51 15.93 -7.96
C ARG A 108 -5.63 17.10 -7.55
N VAL A 109 -4.76 16.93 -6.56
CA VAL A 109 -3.99 18.06 -6.01
C VAL A 109 -2.55 18.06 -6.50
N ILE A 110 -1.88 16.90 -6.53
CA ILE A 110 -0.44 16.84 -6.82
C ILE A 110 -0.16 16.63 -8.32
N VAL A 111 -0.71 15.57 -8.92
CA VAL A 111 -0.33 15.16 -10.29
C VAL A 111 -1.07 15.95 -11.35
N HIS A 112 -2.40 16.09 -11.23
CA HIS A 112 -3.19 16.82 -12.23
C HIS A 112 -3.39 18.28 -11.87
N MET A 113 -3.15 18.67 -10.61
CA MET A 113 -3.43 20.00 -10.09
C MET A 113 -4.79 20.52 -10.59
N ASP A 114 -5.82 19.68 -10.45
CA ASP A 114 -7.17 19.98 -10.94
C ASP A 114 -7.64 21.28 -10.28
N PRO A 115 -7.91 22.34 -11.08
CA PRO A 115 -8.20 23.66 -10.53
C PRO A 115 -9.37 23.68 -9.56
N ARG A 116 -10.32 22.74 -9.69
CA ARG A 116 -11.49 22.60 -8.80
C ARG A 116 -11.13 22.16 -7.38
N PHE A 117 -9.92 21.66 -7.16
CA PHE A 117 -9.46 21.10 -5.89
C PHE A 117 -8.14 21.71 -5.42
N ALA A 118 -7.17 21.91 -6.32
CA ALA A 118 -5.82 22.32 -5.96
C ALA A 118 -5.73 23.76 -5.41
N PHE A 119 -6.66 24.64 -5.80
CA PHE A 119 -6.67 26.06 -5.43
C PHE A 119 -7.88 26.47 -4.58
N HIS A 120 -8.57 25.49 -3.99
CA HIS A 120 -9.78 25.70 -3.19
C HIS A 120 -9.55 25.18 -1.76
N PRO A 121 -8.99 26.00 -0.84
CA PRO A 121 -8.73 25.61 0.55
C PRO A 121 -9.98 25.10 1.28
N GLU A 122 -11.16 25.60 0.92
CA GLU A 122 -12.44 25.15 1.47
C GLU A 122 -12.79 23.69 1.14
N ARG A 123 -12.05 23.08 0.20
CA ARG A 123 -12.20 21.66 -0.21
C ARG A 123 -11.00 20.80 0.20
N GLU A 124 -10.12 21.33 1.05
CA GLU A 124 -8.93 20.62 1.49
C GLU A 124 -9.27 19.30 2.18
N ASP A 125 -10.31 19.28 3.02
CA ASP A 125 -10.77 18.09 3.74
C ASP A 125 -11.14 16.91 2.83
N GLU A 126 -11.62 17.17 1.60
CA GLU A 126 -11.95 16.13 0.62
C GLU A 126 -10.71 15.35 0.13
N ASN A 127 -9.55 15.98 0.23
CA ASN A 127 -8.27 15.47 -0.27
C ASN A 127 -7.23 15.39 0.84
N ARG A 128 -7.61 15.63 2.09
CA ARG A 128 -6.67 15.65 3.20
C ARG A 128 -6.11 14.26 3.43
N VAL A 129 -4.78 14.21 3.46
CA VAL A 129 -3.98 13.04 3.79
C VAL A 129 -3.03 13.51 4.86
N ASP A 130 -2.97 12.78 5.96
CA ASP A 130 -1.99 13.04 7.02
C ASP A 130 -0.85 12.01 6.92
N LEU A 131 0.27 12.25 7.63
CA LEU A 131 1.42 11.34 7.61
C LEU A 131 1.02 9.93 8.08
N GLU A 132 0.15 9.86 9.08
CA GLU A 132 -0.38 8.64 9.67
C GLU A 132 -1.12 7.77 8.64
N ASP A 133 -1.70 8.38 7.58
CA ASP A 133 -2.31 7.63 6.48
C ASP A 133 -1.28 6.90 5.64
N ILE A 134 -0.16 7.58 5.33
CA ILE A 134 0.95 7.02 4.57
C ILE A 134 1.63 5.91 5.39
N GLU A 135 1.81 6.12 6.69
CA GLU A 135 2.38 5.14 7.61
C GLU A 135 1.52 3.88 7.75
N ALA A 136 0.19 4.04 7.89
CA ALA A 136 -0.72 2.91 7.98
C ALA A 136 -0.67 2.06 6.70
N ILE A 137 -0.61 2.71 5.53
CA ILE A 137 -0.47 2.04 4.24
C ILE A 137 0.88 1.32 4.14
N CYS A 138 1.98 2.00 4.48
CA CYS A 138 3.32 1.41 4.46
C CYS A 138 3.39 0.17 5.37
N SER A 139 2.91 0.29 6.60
CA SER A 139 2.92 -0.80 7.58
C SER A 139 2.08 -2.00 7.12
N HIS A 140 0.94 -1.75 6.48
CA HIS A 140 0.13 -2.82 5.93
C HIS A 140 0.81 -3.52 4.73
N LEU A 141 1.46 -2.77 3.82
CA LEU A 141 2.24 -3.35 2.73
C LEU A 141 3.39 -4.22 3.25
N GLU A 142 4.12 -3.75 4.27
CA GLU A 142 5.19 -4.51 4.92
C GLU A 142 4.67 -5.84 5.50
N ARG A 143 3.51 -5.81 6.17
CA ARG A 143 2.88 -7.03 6.70
C ARG A 143 2.46 -8.00 5.60
N GLN A 144 1.86 -7.50 4.52
CA GLN A 144 1.55 -8.33 3.36
C GLN A 144 2.81 -8.97 2.77
N ILE A 145 3.87 -8.19 2.55
CA ILE A 145 5.14 -8.68 2.00
C ILE A 145 5.73 -9.76 2.90
N ALA A 146 5.73 -9.55 4.23
CA ALA A 146 6.25 -10.52 5.18
C ALA A 146 5.49 -11.85 5.07
N PHE A 147 4.15 -11.80 5.13
CA PHE A 147 3.28 -12.96 4.96
C PHE A 147 3.57 -13.72 3.66
N PHE A 148 3.63 -13.01 2.51
CA PHE A 148 3.87 -13.62 1.21
C PHE A 148 5.29 -14.13 1.00
N SER A 149 6.25 -13.66 1.79
CA SER A 149 7.64 -14.11 1.75
C SER A 149 7.95 -15.30 2.65
N GLY A 150 6.98 -15.74 3.47
CA GLY A 150 7.18 -16.80 4.47
C GLY A 150 8.12 -16.40 5.61
N LYS A 151 8.43 -15.10 5.75
CA LYS A 151 9.17 -14.56 6.89
C LYS A 151 8.16 -14.11 7.94
N LEU A 152 8.23 -14.70 9.14
CA LEU A 152 7.56 -14.14 10.31
C LEU A 152 8.08 -12.72 10.52
N LEU A 153 7.16 -11.76 10.69
CA LEU A 153 7.52 -10.46 11.24
C LEU A 153 8.06 -10.73 12.64
N ASP A 154 9.33 -10.45 12.87
CA ASP A 154 9.85 -10.33 14.23
C ASP A 154 9.05 -9.22 14.91
N CYS A 155 8.01 -9.61 15.63
CA CYS A 155 7.34 -8.76 16.59
C CYS A 155 8.28 -8.69 17.79
N ARG A 156 9.11 -7.64 17.82
CA ARG A 156 9.78 -7.16 19.03
C ARG A 156 9.24 -5.80 19.37
#